data_AF-A0A533QEU6-F1
#
_entry.id   AF-A0A533QEU6-F1
#
_cell.length_a   1.000
_cell.length_b   1.000
_cell.length_c   1.000
_cell.angle_alpha   90.00
_cell.angle_beta   90.00
_cell.angle_gamma   90.00
#
_symmetry.space_group_name_H-M   'P 1'
#
loop_
_entity.id
_entity.type
_entity.pdbx_description
1 polymer ?
#
loop_
_entity_poly.entity_id
_entity_poly.type
_entity_poly.pdbx_seq_one_letter_code
_entity_poly.pdbx_strand_id
1 'polypeptide(L)' 'MIDLPEAYIVWFAQQGFPKGELGNMLECVYEIKLNGLEYLLKPLR' A
#
# COMPACT_ATOMS: atom_id res chain seq x y z
N MET A 1 -10.68 3.02 -9.73
CA MET A 1 -9.29 2.95 -9.27
C MET A 1 -9.34 2.40 -7.86
N ILE A 2 -8.48 1.46 -7.49
CA ILE A 2 -8.60 0.75 -6.20
C ILE A 2 -8.27 1.75 -5.08
N ASP A 3 -9.28 2.45 -4.55
CA ASP A 3 -9.17 3.22 -3.32
C ASP A 3 -9.11 2.21 -2.17
N LEU A 4 -7.96 1.55 -2.02
CA LEU A 4 -7.76 0.61 -0.94
C LEU A 4 -7.87 1.41 0.37
N PRO A 5 -8.81 1.05 1.27
CA PRO A 5 -8.94 1.77 2.52
C PRO A 5 -7.63 1.71 3.31
N GLU A 6 -7.21 2.84 3.87
CA GLU A 6 -5.98 2.92 4.66
C GLU A 6 -5.96 1.90 5.79
N ALA A 7 -7.11 1.72 6.47
CA ALA A 7 -7.30 0.72 7.51
C ALA A 7 -6.94 -0.71 7.06
N TYR A 8 -7.14 -1.05 5.79
CA TYR A 8 -6.85 -2.37 5.24
C TYR A 8 -5.34 -2.60 5.05
N ILE A 9 -4.63 -1.58 4.56
CA ILE A 9 -3.17 -1.61 4.46
C ILE A 9 -2.54 -1.70 5.86
N VAL A 10 -3.01 -0.87 6.79
CA VAL A 10 -2.50 -0.83 8.18
C VAL A 10 -2.73 -2.16 8.89
N TRP A 11 -3.89 -2.79 8.69
CA TRP A 11 -4.16 -4.12 9.22
C TRP A 11 -3.18 -5.16 8.68
N PHE A 12 -2.87 -5.14 7.38
CA PHE A 12 -1.85 -6.01 6.80
C PHE A 12 -0.44 -5.71 7.35
N ALA A 13 -0.08 -4.45 7.58
CA ALA A 13 1.19 -4.11 8.20
C ALA A 13 1.33 -4.70 9.63
N GLN A 14 0.21 -4.88 10.35
CA GLN A 14 0.19 -5.51 11.67
C GLN A 14 0.23 -7.05 11.61
N GLN A 15 -0.41 -7.66 10.62
CA GLN A 15 -0.47 -9.13 10.47
C GLN A 15 0.69 -9.71 9.64
N GLY A 16 1.36 -8.87 8.85
CA GLY A 16 2.31 -9.25 7.82
C GLY A 16 1.66 -9.32 6.44
N PHE A 17 2.40 -8.89 5.42
CA PHE A 17 1.95 -8.97 4.02
C PHE A 17 2.03 -10.40 3.49
N PRO A 18 1.11 -10.82 2.61
CA PRO A 18 1.14 -12.14 1.99
C PRO A 18 2.43 -12.32 1.17
N LYS A 19 2.98 -13.53 1.11
CA LYS A 19 4.17 -13.78 0.27
C LYS A 19 3.80 -13.70 -1.22
N GLY A 20 4.71 -13.15 -2.02
CA GLY A 20 4.59 -13.04 -3.47
C GLY A 20 4.40 -11.62 -3.95
N GLU A 21 4.16 -11.47 -5.25
CA GLU A 21 4.12 -10.16 -5.93
C GLU A 21 3.07 -9.22 -5.32
N LEU A 22 1.88 -9.74 -4.98
CA LEU A 22 0.81 -8.94 -4.39
C LEU A 22 1.20 -8.34 -3.04
N GLY A 23 1.86 -9.10 -2.16
CA GLY A 23 2.28 -8.57 -0.86
C GLY A 23 3.37 -7.54 -0.98
N ASN A 24 4.33 -7.75 -1.89
CA ASN A 24 5.36 -6.76 -2.19
C ASN A 24 4.74 -5.44 -2.70
N MET A 25 3.70 -5.53 -3.54
CA MET A 25 2.96 -4.36 -4.00
C MET A 25 2.21 -3.65 -2.86
N LEU A 26 1.57 -4.42 -1.96
CA LEU A 26 0.87 -3.87 -0.79
C LEU A 26 1.83 -3.20 0.20
N GLU A 27 3.00 -3.79 0.43
CA GLU A 27 4.07 -3.24 1.25
C GLU A 27 4.61 -1.94 0.64
N CYS A 28 4.83 -1.90 -0.66
CA CYS A 28 5.23 -0.68 -1.37
C CYS A 28 4.17 0.44 -1.22
N VAL A 29 2.88 0.10 -1.38
CA VAL A 29 1.78 1.04 -1.16
C VAL A 29 1.73 1.54 0.29
N TYR A 30 2.00 0.67 1.26
CA TYR A 30 2.09 1.05 2.67
C TYR A 30 3.19 2.09 2.91
N GLU A 31 4.40 1.83 2.42
CA GLU A 31 5.53 2.76 2.56
C GLU A 31 5.26 4.12 1.91
N ILE A 32 4.64 4.12 0.73
CA ILE A 32 4.23 5.35 0.04
C ILE A 32 3.26 6.15 0.92
N LYS A 33 2.28 5.49 1.53
CA LYS A 33 1.29 6.15 2.40
C LYS A 33 1.91 6.64 3.71
N LEU A 34 2.74 5.82 4.34
CA LEU A 34 3.41 6.13 5.61
C LEU A 34 4.29 7.39 5.49
N ASN A 35 4.93 7.57 4.34
CA ASN A 35 5.80 8.72 4.05
C ASN A 35 5.06 9.90 3.39
N GLY A 36 3.74 9.82 3.18
CA GLY A 36 2.97 10.87 2.51
C GLY A 36 3.33 11.06 1.04
N LEU A 37 3.90 10.04 0.40
CA LEU A 37 4.38 10.06 -0.99
C LEU A 37 3.29 9.73 -2.01
N GLU A 38 2.01 9.84 -1.63
CA GLU A 38 0.86 9.46 -2.46
C GLU A 38 0.79 10.24 -3.78
N TYR A 39 1.46 11.39 -3.85
CA TYR A 39 1.62 12.15 -5.09
C TYR A 39 2.38 11.38 -6.18
N LEU A 40 3.24 10.43 -5.81
CA LEU A 40 3.96 9.55 -6.77
C LEU A 40 3.01 8.59 -7.50
N LEU A 41 1.82 8.33 -6.94
CA LEU A 41 0.81 7.49 -7.57
C LEU A 41 -0.13 8.27 -8.50
N LYS A 42 -0.15 9.61 -8.42
CA LYS A 42 -0.93 10.48 -9.32
C LYS A 42 -0.63 10.29 -10.82
N PRO A 43 0.62 10.13 -11.29
CA PRO A 43 0.91 9.92 -12.71
C PRO A 43 0.57 8.50 -13.22
N LEU A 44 0.30 7.54 -12.33
CA LEU A 44 -0.09 6.17 -12.68
C LEU A 44 -1.62 5.98 -12.74
N ARG A 45 -2.35 7.09 -12.71
CA ARG A 45 -3.81 7.16 -12.66
C ARG A 45 -4.45 7.20 -14.03
#